data_AF-A0AAJ7J9K6-F1
#
_entry.id   AF-A0AAJ7J9K6-F1
#
_cell.length_a   1.000
_cell.length_b   1.000
_cell.length_c   1.000
_cell.angle_alpha   90.00
_cell.angle_beta   90.00
_cell.angle_gamma   90.00
#
_symmetry.space_group_name_H-M   'P 1'
#
loop_
_entity.id
_entity.type
_entity.pdbx_description
1 polymer ?
#
loop_
_entity_poly.entity_id
_entity_poly.type
_entity_poly.pdbx_seq_one_letter_code
_entity_poly.pdbx_strand_id
1 'polypeptide(L)'
;MIRNKDWVLVCLFSFQKRKMKSTMFFTCLMLISFLKLAISQECMTPTQVAGTCIDIKNCQPLLELLRREGAKAADFAKKFICRIEGKNPIVCCPGKSGGSTERNLYGPLLPPQCGFSNVFRPRIVGGMPAKLNALPWMAALGFKKTPTSELEWNCGGSLISARHVLTAAHCAERNDLVVVRLGDLDLKRDDDGAHPIDLRFEKKIIHSEYNKSMHINDVAILRLERDVQFTYNIHPICLPVGKIAERDFVNTRPFLAGWGTIYLNGPRSDVLREVQIPVVTTQT
;
A
#
# COMPACT_ATOMS: atom_id res chain seq x y z
N MET A 1 -1.65 33.59 0.51
CA MET A 1 -0.24 33.48 0.95
C MET A 1 -0.22 32.72 2.28
N ILE A 2 -0.17 31.39 2.24
CA ILE A 2 0.05 30.53 3.42
C ILE A 2 1.00 29.41 2.96
N ARG A 3 2.17 29.34 3.58
CA ARG A 3 3.20 28.30 3.42
C ARG A 3 3.11 27.36 4.62
N ASN A 4 2.91 26.06 4.40
CA ASN A 4 3.19 24.94 5.32
C ASN A 4 2.95 23.66 4.50
N LYS A 5 3.99 22.94 4.04
CA LYS A 5 4.75 21.88 4.75
C LYS A 5 3.86 20.80 5.37
N ASP A 6 4.15 19.57 4.94
CA ASP A 6 3.76 18.29 5.53
C ASP A 6 2.42 17.67 5.12
N TRP A 7 2.16 17.42 3.83
CA TRP A 7 1.31 16.29 3.39
C TRP A 7 1.70 15.88 1.95
N VAL A 8 2.10 14.62 1.73
CA VAL A 8 2.32 14.07 0.38
C VAL A 8 0.97 13.62 -0.18
N LEU A 9 0.43 14.37 -1.13
CA LEU A 9 -0.78 14.06 -1.87
C LEU A 9 -0.42 13.90 -3.35
N VAL A 10 -0.66 12.72 -3.93
CA VAL A 10 -0.44 12.46 -5.36
C VAL A 10 -1.80 12.31 -6.05
N CYS A 11 -2.15 13.29 -6.89
CA CYS A 11 -3.25 13.23 -7.85
C CYS A 11 -2.84 14.03 -9.10
N LEU A 12 -2.88 13.41 -10.30
CA LEU A 12 -2.72 14.10 -11.59
C LEU A 12 -3.69 13.54 -12.65
N PHE A 13 -4.69 14.37 -12.93
CA PHE A 13 -5.44 14.72 -14.15
C PHE A 13 -5.73 13.76 -15.35
N SER A 14 -7.04 13.76 -15.63
CA SER A 14 -7.88 13.49 -16.82
C SER A 14 -7.34 13.64 -18.25
N PHE A 15 -7.85 12.77 -19.15
CA PHE A 15 -8.25 13.14 -20.53
C PHE A 15 -9.48 12.33 -21.03
N GLN A 16 -10.24 12.94 -21.96
CA GLN A 16 -11.67 12.77 -22.27
C GLN A 16 -12.18 11.42 -22.85
N LYS A 17 -13.43 11.08 -22.48
CA LYS A 17 -14.31 10.03 -23.03
C LYS A 17 -15.00 10.42 -24.34
N ARG A 18 -15.20 9.46 -25.25
CA ARG A 18 -16.37 9.38 -26.16
C ARG A 18 -17.13 8.06 -25.90
N LYS A 19 -18.42 8.18 -25.56
CA LYS A 19 -19.37 7.06 -25.38
C LYS A 19 -19.97 6.66 -26.73
N MET A 20 -20.16 5.36 -26.96
CA MET A 20 -21.07 4.85 -27.98
C MET A 20 -22.13 3.97 -27.30
N LYS A 21 -23.41 4.29 -27.55
CA LYS A 21 -24.61 3.60 -27.04
C LYS A 21 -24.89 2.35 -27.88
N SER A 22 -25.43 1.30 -27.27
CA SER A 22 -26.00 0.15 -28.00
C SER A 22 -27.36 -0.22 -27.40
N THR A 23 -28.36 -0.29 -28.27
CA THR A 23 -29.74 -0.78 -28.02
C THR A 23 -30.23 -1.44 -29.30
N MET A 24 -30.53 -2.75 -29.25
CA MET A 24 -31.57 -3.50 -29.99
C MET A 24 -31.31 -5.01 -29.77
N PHE A 25 -32.17 -5.71 -29.03
CA PHE A 25 -33.29 -6.55 -29.51
C PHE A 25 -32.87 -7.69 -30.45
N PHE A 26 -33.02 -8.95 -30.01
CA PHE A 26 -33.98 -9.92 -30.59
C PHE A 26 -33.93 -11.26 -29.84
N THR A 27 -35.10 -11.79 -29.51
CA THR A 27 -35.39 -13.12 -28.93
C THR A 27 -35.39 -14.22 -30.00
N CYS A 28 -34.84 -15.40 -29.74
CA CYS A 28 -35.27 -16.65 -30.42
C CYS A 28 -34.99 -17.90 -29.56
N LEU A 29 -35.87 -18.89 -29.70
CA LEU A 29 -36.11 -20.05 -28.85
C LEU A 29 -35.05 -21.17 -28.91
N MET A 30 -34.91 -21.86 -27.77
CA MET A 30 -34.70 -23.31 -27.55
C MET A 30 -34.05 -24.15 -28.66
N LEU A 31 -32.83 -24.64 -28.41
CA LEU A 31 -32.39 -26.00 -28.75
C LEU A 31 -31.28 -26.44 -27.79
N ILE A 32 -31.49 -27.62 -27.22
CA ILE A 32 -30.70 -28.27 -26.16
C ILE A 32 -29.28 -28.53 -26.65
N SER A 33 -28.29 -28.01 -25.92
CA SER A 33 -26.99 -28.65 -25.80
C SER A 33 -26.61 -28.61 -24.33
N PHE A 34 -26.19 -29.75 -23.80
CA PHE A 34 -25.71 -29.91 -22.42
C PHE A 34 -24.50 -28.98 -22.18
N LEU A 35 -24.74 -27.70 -21.88
CA LEU A 35 -23.77 -26.92 -21.14
C LEU A 35 -23.77 -27.49 -19.74
N LYS A 36 -22.73 -28.29 -19.46
CA LYS A 36 -22.23 -28.53 -18.11
C LYS A 36 -22.47 -27.26 -17.30
N LEU A 37 -23.17 -27.37 -16.16
CA LEU A 37 -23.10 -26.35 -15.12
C LEU A 37 -21.63 -26.26 -14.70
N ALA A 38 -20.84 -25.45 -15.42
CA ALA A 38 -19.62 -24.91 -14.88
C ALA A 38 -20.09 -23.84 -13.90
N ILE A 39 -20.38 -24.27 -12.67
CA ILE A 39 -20.48 -23.36 -11.53
C ILE A 39 -19.21 -22.55 -11.59
N SER A 40 -19.33 -21.25 -11.86
CA SER A 40 -18.18 -20.35 -11.94
C SER A 40 -17.41 -20.48 -10.62
N GLN A 41 -16.22 -21.11 -10.69
CA GLN A 41 -15.27 -21.20 -9.57
C GLN A 41 -14.61 -19.84 -9.28
N GLU A 42 -15.18 -18.74 -9.79
CA GLU A 42 -14.66 -17.40 -9.60
C GLU A 42 -14.97 -16.91 -8.19
N CYS A 43 -13.96 -16.31 -7.57
CA CYS A 43 -14.04 -15.77 -6.23
C CYS A 43 -13.30 -14.44 -6.17
N MET A 44 -13.62 -13.65 -5.14
CA MET A 44 -12.86 -12.44 -4.84
C MET A 44 -12.03 -12.71 -3.60
N THR A 45 -10.71 -12.54 -3.72
CA THR A 45 -9.81 -12.57 -2.57
C THR A 45 -10.18 -11.47 -1.57
N PRO A 46 -9.77 -11.55 -0.29
CA PRO A 46 -9.96 -10.46 0.69
C PRO A 46 -9.45 -9.09 0.22
N THR A 47 -8.53 -9.09 -0.74
CA THR A 47 -7.96 -7.90 -1.38
C THR A 47 -8.69 -7.47 -2.66
N GLN A 48 -9.90 -7.97 -2.91
CA GLN A 48 -10.72 -7.67 -4.10
C GLN A 48 -10.06 -8.02 -5.45
N VAL A 49 -9.18 -9.02 -5.47
CA VAL A 49 -8.64 -9.58 -6.72
C VAL A 49 -9.45 -10.79 -7.12
N ALA A 50 -9.84 -10.85 -8.40
CA ALA A 50 -10.50 -12.01 -8.98
C ALA A 50 -9.57 -13.23 -8.95
N GLY A 51 -10.10 -14.36 -8.51
CA GLY A 51 -9.37 -15.61 -8.39
C GLY A 51 -10.27 -16.81 -8.63
N THR A 52 -9.70 -17.99 -8.45
CA THR A 52 -10.37 -19.27 -8.60
C THR A 52 -10.30 -20.06 -7.30
N CYS A 53 -11.42 -20.61 -6.86
CA CYS A 53 -11.49 -21.50 -5.71
C CYS A 53 -10.83 -22.85 -6.01
N ILE A 54 -9.63 -23.08 -5.46
CA ILE A 54 -8.85 -24.31 -5.63
C ILE A 54 -8.32 -24.83 -4.28
N ASP A 55 -7.95 -26.11 -4.22
CA ASP A 55 -7.28 -26.67 -3.03
C ASP A 55 -6.04 -25.84 -2.69
N ILE A 56 -5.83 -25.55 -1.40
CA ILE A 56 -4.69 -24.77 -0.92
C ILE A 56 -3.34 -25.31 -1.41
N LYS A 57 -3.22 -26.63 -1.61
CA LYS A 57 -2.01 -27.27 -2.17
C LYS A 57 -1.72 -26.86 -3.62
N ASN A 58 -2.73 -26.37 -4.33
CA ASN A 58 -2.62 -25.89 -5.71
C ASN A 58 -2.45 -24.37 -5.80
N CYS A 59 -2.53 -23.65 -4.68
CA CYS A 59 -2.34 -22.20 -4.64
C CYS A 59 -0.90 -21.83 -4.23
N GLN A 60 0.01 -21.77 -5.20
CA GLN A 60 1.43 -21.45 -4.96
C GLN A 60 1.66 -20.16 -4.16
N PRO A 61 0.99 -19.02 -4.45
CA PRO A 61 1.18 -17.79 -3.68
C PRO A 61 0.90 -17.96 -2.19
N LEU A 62 -0.16 -18.73 -1.85
CA LEU A 62 -0.55 -18.94 -0.46
C LEU A 62 0.31 -20.00 0.23
N LEU A 63 0.78 -21.01 -0.51
CA LEU A 63 1.73 -21.99 0.00
C LEU A 63 3.09 -21.38 0.30
N GLU A 64 3.59 -20.49 -0.54
CA GLU A 64 4.86 -19.78 -0.31
C GLU A 64 4.79 -18.96 0.98
N LEU A 65 3.68 -18.24 1.19
CA LEU A 65 3.43 -17.50 2.42
C LEU A 65 3.39 -18.43 3.64
N LEU A 66 2.62 -19.52 3.58
CA LEU A 66 2.49 -20.46 4.69
C LEU A 66 3.79 -21.20 5.01
N ARG A 67 4.59 -21.55 3.99
CA ARG A 67 5.91 -22.15 4.18
C ARG A 67 6.89 -21.17 4.83
N ARG A 68 6.81 -19.89 4.46
CA ARG A 68 7.73 -18.86 4.95
C ARG A 68 7.41 -18.41 6.37
N GLU A 69 6.12 -18.25 6.69
CA GLU A 69 5.68 -17.61 7.94
C GLU A 69 5.00 -18.58 8.93
N GLY A 70 4.71 -19.81 8.49
CA GLY A 70 4.15 -20.86 9.34
C GLY A 70 2.86 -20.42 10.03
N ALA A 71 2.82 -20.59 11.36
CA ALA A 71 1.66 -20.26 12.19
C ALA A 71 1.27 -18.77 12.11
N LYS A 72 2.22 -17.86 11.86
CA LYS A 72 1.95 -16.41 11.78
C LYS A 72 1.09 -16.04 10.57
N ALA A 73 1.21 -16.78 9.46
CA ALA A 73 0.39 -16.61 8.28
C ALA A 73 -0.88 -17.46 8.28
N ALA A 74 -1.07 -18.36 9.25
CA ALA A 74 -2.21 -19.27 9.27
C ALA A 74 -3.55 -18.51 9.39
N ASP A 75 -3.62 -17.52 10.29
CA ASP A 75 -4.83 -16.70 10.46
C ASP A 75 -5.09 -15.80 9.25
N PHE A 76 -4.03 -15.41 8.56
CA PHE A 76 -4.14 -14.68 7.30
C PHE A 76 -4.68 -15.57 6.18
N ALA A 77 -4.14 -16.78 6.01
CA ALA A 77 -4.55 -17.72 4.99
C ALA A 77 -6.00 -18.18 5.14
N LYS A 78 -6.52 -18.21 6.38
CA LYS A 78 -7.95 -18.49 6.64
C LYS A 78 -8.89 -17.51 5.95
N LYS A 79 -8.47 -16.25 5.73
CA LYS A 79 -9.31 -15.24 5.04
C LYS A 79 -9.52 -15.57 3.57
N PHE A 80 -8.66 -16.38 2.97
CA PHE A 80 -8.78 -16.79 1.57
C PHE A 80 -9.71 -18.00 1.39
N ILE A 81 -10.22 -18.62 2.46
CA ILE A 81 -11.11 -19.78 2.36
C ILE A 81 -12.41 -19.35 1.69
N CYS A 82 -12.69 -19.94 0.52
CA CYS A 82 -13.95 -19.73 -0.19
C CYS A 82 -14.89 -20.92 -0.10
N ARG A 83 -14.37 -22.11 0.24
CA ARG A 83 -15.17 -23.31 0.53
C ARG A 83 -14.45 -24.21 1.53
N ILE A 84 -15.21 -24.90 2.36
CA ILE A 84 -14.70 -25.92 3.27
C ILE A 84 -15.14 -27.27 2.73
N GLU A 85 -14.17 -28.05 2.24
CA GLU A 85 -14.44 -29.36 1.64
C GLU A 85 -13.39 -30.37 2.12
N GLY A 86 -13.79 -31.32 2.97
CA GLY A 86 -12.89 -32.33 3.52
C GLY A 86 -11.83 -31.79 4.49
N LYS A 87 -10.61 -32.37 4.44
CA LYS A 87 -9.49 -32.04 5.35
C LYS A 87 -8.61 -30.87 4.88
N ASN A 88 -8.64 -30.51 3.60
CA ASN A 88 -7.86 -29.38 3.07
C ASN A 88 -8.80 -28.20 2.79
N PRO A 89 -8.46 -26.96 3.21
CA PRO A 89 -9.25 -25.80 2.87
C PRO A 89 -9.19 -25.50 1.35
N ILE A 90 -10.33 -25.15 0.77
CA ILE A 90 -10.41 -24.61 -0.60
C ILE A 90 -10.30 -23.09 -0.49
N VAL A 91 -9.29 -22.53 -1.15
CA VAL A 91 -8.94 -21.11 -1.05
C VAL A 91 -9.14 -20.41 -2.38
N CYS A 92 -9.51 -19.14 -2.32
CA CYS A 92 -9.57 -18.25 -3.45
C CYS A 92 -8.16 -17.90 -3.90
N CYS A 93 -7.66 -18.57 -4.93
CA CYS A 93 -6.33 -18.34 -5.45
C CYS A 93 -6.36 -17.37 -6.63
N PRO A 94 -5.64 -16.25 -6.62
CA PRO A 94 -5.55 -15.39 -7.78
C PRO A 94 -4.89 -16.16 -8.94
N GLY A 95 -5.57 -16.20 -10.08
CA GLY A 95 -5.10 -16.94 -11.25
C GLY A 95 -3.78 -16.37 -11.77
N LYS A 96 -2.87 -17.24 -12.22
CA LYS A 96 -1.78 -16.80 -13.11
C LYS A 96 -2.43 -16.34 -14.42
N SER A 97 -2.60 -15.04 -14.60
CA SER A 97 -2.81 -14.49 -15.93
C SER A 97 -1.60 -14.91 -16.78
N GLY A 98 -1.83 -15.84 -17.71
CA GLY A 98 -0.86 -16.27 -18.73
C GLY A 98 -0.62 -15.18 -19.78
N GLY A 99 -0.17 -14.02 -19.34
CA GLY A 99 0.51 -13.02 -20.17
C GLY A 99 1.97 -13.01 -19.74
N SER A 100 2.88 -13.08 -20.71
CA SER A 100 4.33 -12.94 -20.57
C SER A 100 4.71 -12.13 -19.33
N THR A 101 5.28 -12.81 -18.33
CA THR A 101 5.93 -12.15 -17.21
C THR A 101 7.16 -11.48 -17.79
N GLU A 102 7.02 -10.24 -18.28
CA GLU A 102 7.98 -9.24 -17.86
C GLU A 102 8.03 -9.42 -16.34
N ARG A 103 9.11 -10.01 -15.84
CA ARG A 103 9.42 -9.93 -14.42
C ARG A 103 9.33 -8.46 -14.11
N ASN A 104 8.26 -8.03 -13.43
CA ASN A 104 8.15 -6.66 -12.95
C ASN A 104 9.43 -6.46 -12.12
N LEU A 105 10.38 -5.72 -12.70
CA LEU A 105 11.74 -5.55 -12.16
C LEU A 105 11.72 -4.94 -10.75
N TYR A 106 10.56 -4.41 -10.36
CA TYR A 106 10.27 -3.64 -9.17
C TYR A 106 9.43 -4.38 -8.11
N GLY A 107 9.11 -5.67 -8.32
CA GLY A 107 8.28 -6.45 -7.39
C GLY A 107 6.77 -6.21 -7.56
N PRO A 108 5.92 -6.79 -6.69
CA PRO A 108 4.49 -6.86 -6.91
C PRO A 108 3.77 -5.57 -6.50
N LEU A 109 3.43 -4.74 -7.49
CA LEU A 109 2.73 -3.45 -7.31
C LEU A 109 1.23 -3.58 -7.03
N LEU A 110 0.71 -4.81 -7.01
CA LEU A 110 -0.71 -5.14 -6.94
C LEU A 110 -0.97 -6.20 -5.85
N PRO A 111 -2.18 -6.21 -5.25
CA PRO A 111 -2.55 -7.29 -4.34
C PRO A 111 -2.48 -8.66 -5.07
N PRO A 112 -2.17 -9.77 -4.37
CA PRO A 112 -2.17 -9.95 -2.92
C PRO A 112 -0.77 -9.89 -2.29
N GLN A 113 0.14 -9.02 -2.75
CA GLN A 113 1.51 -8.95 -2.19
C GLN A 113 1.84 -7.57 -1.59
N CYS A 114 0.81 -6.73 -1.42
CA CYS A 114 0.91 -5.37 -0.88
C CYS A 114 -0.41 -4.95 -0.23
N GLY A 115 -0.40 -3.84 0.51
CA GLY A 115 -1.60 -3.18 1.04
C GLY A 115 -2.27 -3.91 2.21
N PHE A 116 -1.56 -4.82 2.87
CA PHE A 116 -2.08 -5.59 4.00
C PHE A 116 -1.93 -4.86 5.33
N SER A 117 -3.05 -4.68 6.01
CA SER A 117 -3.09 -4.29 7.42
C SER A 117 -3.65 -5.44 8.24
N ASN A 118 -3.00 -5.71 9.38
CA ASN A 118 -3.35 -6.84 10.22
C ASN A 118 -4.25 -6.47 11.40
N VAL A 119 -4.79 -5.24 11.41
CA VAL A 119 -5.58 -4.72 12.52
C VAL A 119 -6.97 -4.35 12.03
N PHE A 120 -7.99 -4.78 12.80
CA PHE A 120 -9.36 -4.32 12.57
C PHE A 120 -9.51 -2.85 12.97
N ARG A 121 -10.09 -2.04 12.08
CA ARG A 121 -10.15 -0.58 12.20
C ARG A 121 -11.60 -0.10 12.25
N PRO A 122 -12.13 0.32 13.42
CA PRO A 122 -13.36 1.09 13.44
C PRO A 122 -13.14 2.47 12.80
N ARG A 123 -14.23 3.17 12.46
CA ARG A 123 -14.16 4.54 11.94
C ARG A 123 -13.48 5.46 12.96
N ILE A 124 -12.49 6.24 12.52
CA ILE A 124 -11.68 7.12 13.39
C ILE A 124 -12.03 8.59 13.12
N VAL A 125 -12.29 9.37 14.17
CA VAL A 125 -12.48 10.83 14.14
C VAL A 125 -11.52 11.47 15.14
N GLY A 126 -10.78 12.51 14.74
CA GLY A 126 -9.86 13.24 15.63
C GLY A 126 -8.45 12.66 15.77
N GLY A 127 -8.19 11.51 15.14
CA GLY A 127 -6.88 10.86 15.09
C GLY A 127 -6.49 10.13 16.38
N MET A 128 -5.90 8.96 16.25
CA MET A 128 -5.52 8.10 17.39
C MET A 128 -4.13 7.49 17.20
N PRO A 129 -3.47 7.05 18.28
CA PRO A 129 -2.29 6.21 18.16
C PRO A 129 -2.59 4.97 17.31
N ALA A 130 -1.71 4.69 16.35
CA ALA A 130 -1.77 3.48 15.56
C ALA A 130 -1.45 2.28 16.46
N LYS A 131 -2.03 1.12 16.15
CA LYS A 131 -1.62 -0.14 16.76
C LYS A 131 -0.38 -0.68 16.04
N LEU A 132 0.41 -1.49 16.74
CA LEU A 132 1.49 -2.25 16.12
C LEU A 132 0.92 -3.04 14.92
N ASN A 133 1.66 -3.06 13.80
CA ASN A 133 1.36 -3.82 12.56
C ASN A 133 0.19 -3.30 11.72
N ALA A 134 -0.28 -2.13 12.08
CA ALA A 134 -1.50 -1.62 11.51
C ALA A 134 -1.24 -0.82 10.23
N LEU A 135 -0.02 -0.30 10.05
CA LEU A 135 0.46 0.41 8.86
C LEU A 135 1.90 -0.03 8.51
N PRO A 136 2.11 -1.30 8.09
CA PRO A 136 3.45 -1.88 7.94
C PRO A 136 4.29 -1.29 6.79
N TRP A 137 3.70 -0.44 5.95
CA TRP A 137 4.40 0.27 4.89
C TRP A 137 5.00 1.60 5.35
N MET A 138 4.71 2.08 6.56
CA MET A 138 5.19 3.38 7.02
C MET A 138 6.71 3.43 7.09
N ALA A 139 7.27 4.49 6.52
CA ALA A 139 8.68 4.81 6.60
C ALA A 139 8.87 6.18 7.27
N ALA A 140 9.79 6.26 8.23
CA ALA A 140 10.26 7.54 8.79
C ALA A 140 11.59 7.92 8.13
N LEU A 141 11.73 9.17 7.72
CA LEU A 141 12.92 9.68 7.06
C LEU A 141 13.73 10.53 8.05
N GLY A 142 14.94 10.08 8.33
CA GLY A 142 15.82 10.67 9.34
C GLY A 142 16.87 11.58 8.73
N PHE A 143 17.01 12.76 9.33
CA PHE A 143 17.89 13.82 8.86
C PHE A 143 18.97 14.13 9.90
N LYS A 144 20.19 14.43 9.46
CA LYS A 144 21.31 14.85 10.31
C LYS A 144 21.86 16.19 9.85
N LYS A 145 21.76 17.21 10.71
CA LYS A 145 22.33 18.55 10.46
C LYS A 145 23.85 18.52 10.45
N THR A 146 24.44 17.73 11.33
CA THR A 146 25.89 17.50 11.41
C THR A 146 26.17 16.01 11.64
N PRO A 147 27.39 15.52 11.39
CA PRO A 147 27.73 14.12 11.65
C PRO A 147 27.48 13.67 13.10
N THR A 148 27.58 14.60 14.05
CA THR A 148 27.39 14.40 15.49
C THR A 148 25.97 14.68 15.98
N SER A 149 25.09 15.26 15.16
CA SER A 149 23.73 15.54 15.58
C SER A 149 22.90 14.27 15.70
N GLU A 150 21.93 14.29 16.61
CA GLU A 150 20.86 13.30 16.66
C GLU A 150 20.06 13.28 15.35
N LEU A 151 19.36 12.17 15.12
CA LEU A 151 18.48 12.02 13.98
C LEU A 151 17.19 12.81 14.23
N GLU A 152 16.85 13.68 13.28
CA GLU A 152 15.56 14.35 13.24
C GLU A 152 14.64 13.67 12.23
N TRP A 153 13.53 13.12 12.68
CA TRP A 153 12.51 12.48 11.83
C TRP A 153 11.54 13.53 11.28
N ASN A 154 11.92 14.14 10.15
CA ASN A 154 11.20 15.31 9.61
C ASN A 154 10.28 15.00 8.44
N CYS A 155 10.36 13.81 7.85
CA CYS A 155 9.52 13.40 6.73
C CYS A 155 9.07 11.94 6.88
N GLY A 156 7.98 11.61 6.18
CA GLY A 156 7.51 10.23 6.03
C GLY A 156 7.73 9.68 4.62
N GLY A 157 7.46 8.40 4.47
CA GLY A 157 7.38 7.72 3.19
C GLY A 157 6.56 6.44 3.29
N SER A 158 6.46 5.71 2.19
CA SER A 158 5.81 4.41 2.14
C SER A 158 6.65 3.40 1.39
N LEU A 159 6.87 2.23 1.99
CA LEU A 159 7.48 1.10 1.33
C LEU A 159 6.54 0.62 0.20
N ILE A 160 7.04 0.56 -1.02
CA ILE A 160 6.27 0.14 -2.21
C ILE A 160 6.82 -1.13 -2.85
N SER A 161 8.00 -1.58 -2.42
CA SER A 161 8.61 -2.88 -2.78
C SER A 161 9.67 -3.23 -1.74
N ALA A 162 10.36 -4.37 -1.89
CA ALA A 162 11.46 -4.75 -1.01
C ALA A 162 12.61 -3.73 -0.99
N ARG A 163 12.74 -2.87 -2.00
CA ARG A 163 13.90 -1.99 -2.16
C ARG A 163 13.56 -0.53 -2.43
N HIS A 164 12.28 -0.15 -2.42
CA HIS A 164 11.86 1.19 -2.81
C HIS A 164 10.89 1.80 -1.80
N VAL A 165 11.18 3.03 -1.40
CA VAL A 165 10.31 3.87 -0.57
C VAL A 165 9.86 5.07 -1.38
N LEU A 166 8.55 5.26 -1.51
CA LEU A 166 7.92 6.43 -2.09
C LEU A 166 7.87 7.55 -1.05
N THR A 167 8.23 8.77 -1.44
CA THR A 167 8.19 9.96 -0.58
C THR A 167 8.00 11.23 -1.44
N ALA A 168 8.02 12.40 -0.80
CA ALA A 168 8.01 13.70 -1.46
C ALA A 168 9.38 14.05 -2.05
N ALA A 169 9.40 14.77 -3.16
CA ALA A 169 10.62 15.32 -3.73
C ALA A 169 11.29 16.33 -2.79
N HIS A 170 10.51 17.18 -2.11
CA HIS A 170 11.03 18.14 -1.15
C HIS A 170 11.72 17.49 0.07
N CYS A 171 11.34 16.25 0.40
CA CYS A 171 12.00 15.46 1.43
C CYS A 171 13.30 14.85 0.90
N ALA A 172 13.29 14.35 -0.34
CA ALA A 172 14.43 13.66 -0.94
C ALA A 172 15.57 14.61 -1.35
N GLU A 173 15.28 15.79 -1.89
CA GLU A 173 16.30 16.75 -2.37
C GLU A 173 17.26 17.24 -1.28
N ARG A 174 16.85 17.10 -0.02
CA ARG A 174 17.60 17.50 1.16
C ARG A 174 18.87 16.67 1.33
N ASN A 175 20.03 17.32 1.33
CA ASN A 175 21.33 16.65 1.52
C ASN A 175 21.52 16.06 2.91
N ASP A 176 20.80 16.60 3.90
CA ASP A 176 20.82 16.12 5.29
C ASP A 176 19.96 14.88 5.52
N LEU A 177 19.22 14.37 4.52
CA LEU A 177 18.53 13.08 4.58
C LEU A 177 19.56 11.94 4.55
N VAL A 178 19.58 11.10 5.57
CA VAL A 178 20.63 10.06 5.72
C VAL A 178 20.10 8.63 5.94
N VAL A 179 18.86 8.47 6.42
CA VAL A 179 18.34 7.15 6.80
C VAL A 179 16.84 7.04 6.57
N VAL A 180 16.41 5.81 6.25
CA VAL A 180 15.01 5.38 6.23
C VAL A 180 14.82 4.38 7.37
N ARG A 181 13.84 4.63 8.24
CA ARG A 181 13.41 3.68 9.25
C ARG A 181 12.10 3.01 8.85
N LEU A 182 12.03 1.69 8.98
CA LEU A 182 10.84 0.88 8.69
C LEU A 182 10.43 0.07 9.92
N GLY A 183 9.13 -0.21 10.05
CA GLY A 183 8.59 -1.10 11.07
C GLY A 183 8.57 -0.52 12.49
N ASP A 184 8.68 0.81 12.60
CA ASP A 184 8.64 1.54 13.86
C ASP A 184 7.21 1.93 14.26
N LEU A 185 6.99 2.10 15.56
CA LEU A 185 5.75 2.61 16.14
C LEU A 185 6.03 3.83 17.03
N ASP A 186 7.12 3.89 17.77
CA ASP A 186 7.57 5.05 18.54
C ASP A 186 9.03 5.41 18.26
N LEU A 187 9.26 6.61 17.73
CA LEU A 187 10.58 7.06 17.28
C LEU A 187 11.61 7.28 18.41
N LYS A 188 11.20 7.23 19.69
CA LYS A 188 12.07 7.47 20.85
C LYS A 188 12.29 6.24 21.74
N ARG A 189 11.51 5.17 21.59
CA ARG A 189 11.54 4.01 22.49
C ARG A 189 11.28 2.72 21.71
N ASP A 190 11.95 1.65 22.14
CA ASP A 190 11.85 0.33 21.51
C ASP A 190 11.12 -0.71 22.41
N ASP A 191 10.40 -0.25 23.45
CA ASP A 191 9.71 -1.09 24.44
C ASP A 191 8.23 -1.37 24.10
N ASP A 192 7.80 -1.10 22.88
CA ASP A 192 6.42 -1.25 22.39
C ASP A 192 6.19 -2.50 21.51
N GLY A 193 7.22 -3.34 21.37
CA GLY A 193 7.21 -4.55 20.55
C GLY A 193 7.47 -4.31 19.06
N ALA A 194 7.66 -3.07 18.63
CA ALA A 194 8.24 -2.76 17.33
C ALA A 194 9.70 -3.22 17.29
N HIS A 195 10.16 -3.56 16.08
CA HIS A 195 11.54 -3.96 15.83
C HIS A 195 12.01 -3.16 14.62
N PRO A 196 12.25 -1.85 14.80
CA PRO A 196 12.56 -0.97 13.68
C PRO A 196 13.89 -1.35 13.04
N ILE A 197 13.98 -1.15 11.74
CA ILE A 197 15.24 -1.27 11.00
C ILE A 197 15.57 0.05 10.33
N ASP A 198 16.84 0.45 10.47
CA ASP A 198 17.41 1.62 9.82
C ASP A 198 18.22 1.20 8.60
N LEU A 199 17.97 1.85 7.48
CA LEU A 199 18.58 1.54 6.18
C LEU A 199 19.05 2.82 5.50
N ARG A 200 20.22 2.77 4.88
CA ARG A 200 20.61 3.79 3.92
C ARG A 200 19.97 3.51 2.56
N PHE A 201 20.08 4.49 1.67
CA PHE A 201 19.63 4.39 0.29
C PHE A 201 20.80 4.66 -0.65
N GLU A 202 20.85 3.90 -1.74
CA GLU A 202 21.87 4.04 -2.79
C GLU A 202 21.55 5.18 -3.75
N LYS A 203 20.26 5.51 -3.93
CA LYS A 203 19.82 6.49 -4.92
C LYS A 203 18.55 7.21 -4.48
N LYS A 204 18.53 8.52 -4.74
CA LYS A 204 17.34 9.37 -4.69
C LYS A 204 16.87 9.62 -6.12
N ILE A 205 15.68 9.16 -6.46
CA ILE A 205 15.07 9.31 -7.79
C ILE A 205 13.97 10.36 -7.66
N ILE A 206 14.32 11.61 -7.92
CA ILE A 206 13.39 12.74 -7.84
C ILE A 206 12.69 12.87 -9.21
N HIS A 207 11.39 13.18 -9.21
CA HIS A 207 10.65 13.44 -10.45
C HIS A 207 11.37 14.52 -11.28
N SER A 208 11.60 14.25 -12.56
CA SER A 208 12.40 15.14 -13.44
C SER A 208 11.79 16.54 -13.58
N GLU A 209 10.47 16.63 -13.47
CA GLU A 209 9.71 17.89 -13.54
C GLU A 209 9.30 18.44 -12.16
N TYR A 210 9.98 18.02 -11.08
CA TYR A 210 9.74 18.59 -9.76
C TYR A 210 10.09 20.08 -9.74
N ASN A 211 9.13 20.92 -9.35
CA ASN A 211 9.34 22.35 -9.18
C ASN A 211 9.22 22.74 -7.71
N LYS A 212 10.36 23.04 -7.08
CA LYS A 212 10.44 23.42 -5.67
C LYS A 212 9.65 24.68 -5.30
N SER A 213 9.61 25.68 -6.19
CA SER A 213 8.94 26.95 -5.93
C SER A 213 7.42 26.84 -5.98
N MET A 214 6.91 25.98 -6.87
CA MET A 214 5.46 25.78 -7.06
C MET A 214 4.92 24.51 -6.38
N HIS A 215 5.79 23.66 -5.82
CA HIS A 215 5.46 22.35 -5.27
C HIS A 215 4.73 21.42 -6.28
N ILE A 216 5.06 21.55 -7.56
CA ILE A 216 4.51 20.72 -8.63
C ILE A 216 5.37 19.46 -8.78
N ASN A 217 4.72 18.31 -9.03
CA ASN A 217 5.37 17.00 -9.16
C ASN A 217 6.23 16.62 -7.95
N ASP A 218 5.72 16.89 -6.73
CA ASP A 218 6.42 16.65 -5.47
C ASP A 218 6.43 15.16 -5.08
N VAL A 219 7.13 14.36 -5.88
CA VAL A 219 7.25 12.91 -5.70
C VAL A 219 8.68 12.45 -5.97
N ALA A 220 9.15 11.51 -5.14
CA ALA A 220 10.45 10.88 -5.29
C ALA A 220 10.43 9.43 -4.79
N ILE A 221 11.37 8.63 -5.30
CA ILE A 221 11.62 7.26 -4.85
C ILE A 221 13.02 7.17 -4.26
N LEU A 222 13.14 6.64 -3.05
CA LEU A 222 14.41 6.24 -2.46
C LEU A 222 14.64 4.76 -2.76
N ARG A 223 15.73 4.44 -3.46
CA ARG A 223 16.17 3.06 -3.64
C ARG A 223 17.10 2.67 -2.49
N LEU A 224 16.65 1.74 -1.67
CA LEU A 224 17.36 1.25 -0.49
C LEU A 224 18.66 0.54 -0.92
N GLU A 225 19.67 0.58 -0.06
CA GLU A 225 20.99 -0.04 -0.33
C GLU A 225 20.90 -1.57 -0.45
N ARG A 226 19.88 -2.18 0.15
CA ARG A 226 19.60 -3.61 0.12
C ARG A 226 18.10 -3.87 0.17
N ASP A 227 17.73 -5.08 -0.24
CA ASP A 227 16.36 -5.56 -0.17
C ASP A 227 15.97 -5.81 1.30
N VAL A 228 14.75 -5.41 1.64
CA VAL A 228 14.15 -5.58 2.95
C VAL A 228 13.33 -6.86 2.98
N GLN A 229 13.51 -7.66 4.03
CA GLN A 229 12.68 -8.82 4.24
C GLN A 229 11.30 -8.38 4.72
N PHE A 230 10.26 -8.73 3.98
CA PHE A 230 8.89 -8.48 4.43
C PHE A 230 8.57 -9.32 5.67
N THR A 231 7.92 -8.68 6.62
CA THR A 231 7.44 -9.24 7.88
C THR A 231 6.03 -8.73 8.15
N TYR A 232 5.46 -9.13 9.29
CA TYR A 232 4.17 -8.63 9.75
C TYR A 232 4.18 -7.11 10.06
N ASN A 233 5.36 -6.56 10.36
CA ASN A 233 5.56 -5.16 10.74
C ASN A 233 6.10 -4.32 9.56
N ILE A 234 6.63 -4.98 8.52
CA ILE A 234 7.26 -4.35 7.36
C ILE A 234 6.71 -5.00 6.09
N HIS A 235 5.83 -4.30 5.38
CA HIS A 235 5.16 -4.83 4.20
C HIS A 235 4.74 -3.68 3.27
N PRO A 236 4.86 -3.81 1.94
CA PRO A 236 4.64 -2.69 1.04
C PRO A 236 3.16 -2.32 0.92
N ILE A 237 2.88 -1.05 0.61
CA ILE A 237 1.57 -0.57 0.16
C ILE A 237 1.41 -0.80 -1.34
N CYS A 238 0.17 -1.01 -1.80
CA CYS A 238 -0.13 -1.11 -3.22
C CYS A 238 -0.12 0.27 -3.89
N LEU A 239 0.24 0.30 -5.18
CA LEU A 239 0.13 1.49 -6.01
C LEU A 239 -1.21 1.50 -6.76
N PRO A 240 -1.83 2.68 -6.96
CA PRO A 240 -3.06 2.80 -7.73
C PRO A 240 -2.76 2.72 -9.23
N VAL A 241 -2.56 1.52 -9.76
CA VAL A 241 -2.32 1.28 -11.20
C VAL A 241 -3.58 0.78 -11.92
N GLY A 242 -3.64 0.96 -13.24
CA GLY A 242 -4.78 0.53 -14.07
C GLY A 242 -6.09 1.24 -13.69
N LYS A 243 -7.19 0.48 -13.59
CA LYS A 243 -8.52 1.05 -13.28
C LYS A 243 -8.59 1.80 -11.95
N ILE A 244 -7.69 1.51 -11.00
CA ILE A 244 -7.64 2.22 -9.71
C ILE A 244 -7.11 3.64 -9.89
N ALA A 245 -6.19 3.86 -10.84
CA ALA A 245 -5.64 5.18 -11.15
C ALA A 245 -6.73 6.15 -11.63
N GLU A 246 -7.74 5.62 -12.34
CA GLU A 246 -8.84 6.39 -12.90
C GLU A 246 -10.03 6.56 -11.93
N ARG A 247 -9.95 5.96 -10.74
CA ARG A 247 -11.04 5.99 -9.77
C ARG A 247 -11.14 7.38 -9.14
N ASP A 248 -12.36 7.89 -9.08
CA ASP A 248 -12.66 9.06 -8.25
C ASP A 248 -12.71 8.65 -6.78
N PHE A 249 -11.90 9.32 -5.96
CA PHE A 249 -11.81 9.11 -4.52
C PHE A 249 -12.62 10.14 -3.73
N VAL A 250 -13.32 11.08 -4.37
CA VAL A 250 -14.20 12.04 -3.69
C VAL A 250 -15.19 11.32 -2.76
N ASN A 251 -15.41 11.89 -1.58
CA ASN A 251 -16.24 11.31 -0.49
C ASN A 251 -15.72 10.00 0.11
N THR A 252 -14.59 9.45 -0.35
CA THR A 252 -13.90 8.38 0.38
C THR A 252 -13.18 8.95 1.60
N ARG A 253 -12.80 8.08 2.54
CA ARG A 253 -12.13 8.44 3.79
C ARG A 253 -10.82 7.68 3.94
N PRO A 254 -9.76 8.05 3.20
CA PRO A 254 -8.45 7.43 3.34
C PRO A 254 -7.87 7.66 4.73
N PHE A 255 -6.94 6.80 5.10
CA PHE A 255 -6.12 6.97 6.28
C PHE A 255 -4.94 7.90 5.96
N LEU A 256 -4.73 8.88 6.83
CA LEU A 256 -3.50 9.64 6.94
C LEU A 256 -2.76 9.12 8.15
N ALA A 257 -1.46 8.91 8.03
CA ALA A 257 -0.65 8.42 9.14
C ALA A 257 0.74 9.04 9.14
N GLY A 258 1.30 9.15 10.34
CA GLY A 258 2.67 9.63 10.55
C GLY A 258 2.92 10.06 11.99
N TRP A 259 4.14 10.57 12.20
CA TRP A 259 4.67 11.11 13.45
C TRP A 259 4.63 12.65 13.50
N GLY A 260 3.75 13.22 12.67
CA GLY A 260 3.61 14.67 12.49
C GLY A 260 2.99 15.37 13.69
N THR A 261 2.66 16.65 13.51
CA THR A 261 2.00 17.45 14.53
C THR A 261 0.59 16.93 14.82
N ILE A 262 0.22 16.89 16.10
CA ILE A 262 -1.06 16.30 16.54
C ILE A 262 -2.24 17.26 16.26
N TYR A 263 -1.96 18.55 16.19
CA TYR A 263 -2.90 19.61 15.82
C TYR A 263 -2.11 20.78 15.20
N LEU A 264 -2.82 21.76 14.63
CA LEU A 264 -2.19 22.92 13.99
C LEU A 264 -1.26 23.64 14.98
N ASN A 265 0.03 23.78 14.60
CA ASN A 265 1.08 24.35 15.45
C ASN A 265 1.32 23.63 16.79
N GLY A 266 0.84 22.38 16.91
CA GLY A 266 1.04 21.54 18.10
C GLY A 266 2.36 20.78 18.09
N PRO A 267 2.66 20.03 19.16
CA PRO A 267 3.84 19.19 19.24
C PRO A 267 3.77 18.05 18.21
N ARG A 268 4.94 17.57 17.78
CA ARG A 268 5.08 16.33 17.02
C ARG A 268 4.84 15.14 17.94
N SER A 269 4.31 14.06 17.35
CA SER A 269 4.08 12.81 18.05
C SER A 269 5.26 11.88 17.86
N ASP A 270 5.85 11.39 18.95
CA ASP A 270 6.86 10.33 18.87
C ASP A 270 6.22 8.97 18.50
N VAL A 271 4.95 8.78 18.86
CA VAL A 271 4.13 7.60 18.51
C VAL A 271 3.45 7.80 17.15
N LEU A 272 3.42 6.77 16.31
CA LEU A 272 2.72 6.76 15.02
C LEU A 272 1.24 6.99 15.25
N ARG A 273 0.67 7.98 14.57
CA ARG A 273 -0.76 8.29 14.63
C ARG A 273 -1.42 8.04 13.30
N GLU A 274 -2.72 7.81 13.34
CA GLU A 274 -3.56 7.69 12.16
C GLU A 274 -4.89 8.45 12.32
N VAL A 275 -5.43 8.93 11.21
CA VAL A 275 -6.72 9.63 11.15
C VAL A 275 -7.40 9.37 9.81
N GLN A 276 -8.72 9.35 9.78
CA GLN A 276 -9.48 9.32 8.53
C GLN A 276 -10.02 10.71 8.21
N ILE A 277 -9.68 11.23 7.02
CA ILE A 277 -10.21 12.49 6.51
C ILE A 277 -10.97 12.27 5.21
N PRO A 278 -12.06 13.01 4.93
CA PRO A 278 -12.76 12.89 3.66
C PRO A 278 -11.96 13.52 2.52
N VAL A 279 -11.95 12.87 1.35
CA VAL A 279 -11.49 13.49 0.11
C VAL A 279 -12.57 14.46 -0.38
N VAL A 280 -12.19 15.71 -0.59
CA VAL A 280 -13.06 16.77 -1.09
C VAL A 280 -12.74 17.10 -2.54
N THR A 281 -13.70 17.66 -3.26
CA THR A 281 -13.47 18.20 -4.61
C THR A 281 -12.53 19.40 -4.54
N THR A 282 -11.64 19.55 -5.51
CA THR A 282 -10.91 20.80 -5.73
C THR A 282 -11.95 21.88 -6.04
N GLN A 283 -12.12 22.87 -5.16
CA GLN A 283 -12.91 24.05 -5.51
C GLN A 283 -12.14 24.77 -6.62
N THR A 284 -12.71 24.78 -7.82
CA THR A 284 -12.27 25.62 -8.95
C THR A 284 -12.60 27.08 -8.67
#